data_AF-A0A9W3X4E6-F1
#
_entry.id   AF-A0A9W3X4E6-F1
#
_cell.length_a   1.000
_cell.length_b   1.000
_cell.length_c   1.000
_cell.angle_alpha   90.00
_cell.angle_beta   90.00
_cell.angle_gamma   90.00
#
_symmetry.space_group_name_H-M   'P 1'
#
loop_
_entity.id
_entity.type
_entity.pdbx_description
1 polymer ?
#
loop_
_entity_poly.entity_id
_entity_poly.type
_entity_poly.pdbx_seq_one_letter_code
_entity_poly.pdbx_strand_id
1 'polypeptide(L)'
;MILKRSYQALLLVMSVILMVMSLLIPLNKASAEVINHEKYNMDWAYSPQYGKDVRTELLKNASGQIAYCLVYGLKSPNGQDLPESGRTNDIVYRVLLNGYPQKSPEELGVSTWEQAHYSTQLALWNSLGQINTAELQFKDAAVEKATKAIIHAADQSQDTQDVYMNVVPTDKKEAKLNGEYFETTTYAVQTNAKKGTFKVQMNNAPQGTRVITEQGEAKEMFQIGEKFRIQVPKSSKSNELSLKVVSNLTNYNAIAYKGTETIQDATVLLERSTEQVSTDLQVYWKANGGLKIMKVDGNKKPLPGAVFEVLNSNQEVMGTITANENGVAELGNLELGTYTVKEVKAPIGYVLDIKPKTFEVKTGEVAVVEMKNEQIKGNVQLLKVDQDGKKKLEGAVFILADAKGNSIHEYTTDKDGLIKVDNLKYGEYQFIEKSSPVGYILVKEPIPFSIKENGKKIELIAKNTQAKGTIEITKVDVADVRP
;
A
#
# COMPACT_ATOMS: atom_id res chain seq x y z
N MET A 1 23.21 -51.10 -22.58
CA MET A 1 22.38 -51.32 -23.80
C MET A 1 20.90 -50.93 -23.63
N ILE A 2 20.42 -50.62 -22.42
CA ILE A 2 19.00 -50.30 -22.14
C ILE A 2 18.66 -48.82 -22.39
N LEU A 3 19.64 -47.91 -22.28
CA LEU A 3 19.44 -46.46 -22.43
C LEU A 3 19.19 -45.98 -23.87
N LYS A 4 19.56 -46.78 -24.90
CA LYS A 4 19.37 -46.42 -26.32
C LYS A 4 17.96 -46.73 -26.85
N ARG A 5 17.28 -47.74 -26.28
CA ARG A 5 15.93 -48.15 -26.70
C ARG A 5 14.84 -47.19 -26.18
N SER A 6 15.04 -46.58 -25.01
CA SER A 6 14.08 -45.62 -24.46
C SER A 6 14.00 -44.31 -25.25
N TYR A 7 15.15 -43.81 -25.75
CA TYR A 7 15.19 -42.60 -26.58
C TYR A 7 14.54 -42.78 -27.96
N GLN A 8 14.69 -43.95 -28.58
CA GLN A 8 14.01 -44.24 -29.85
C GLN A 8 12.49 -44.36 -29.68
N ALA A 9 12.02 -44.95 -28.58
CA ALA A 9 10.59 -44.99 -28.26
C ALA A 9 10.05 -43.59 -27.97
N LEU A 10 10.80 -42.75 -27.26
CA LEU A 10 10.40 -41.37 -26.95
C LEU A 10 10.30 -40.50 -28.21
N LEU A 11 11.24 -40.65 -29.16
CA LEU A 11 11.23 -39.93 -30.44
C LEU A 11 10.09 -40.36 -31.35
N LEU A 12 9.76 -41.66 -31.40
CA LEU A 12 8.60 -42.16 -32.14
C LEU A 12 7.28 -41.67 -31.54
N VAL A 13 7.17 -41.66 -30.21
CA VAL A 13 5.97 -41.13 -29.51
C VAL A 13 5.85 -39.62 -29.71
N MET A 14 6.93 -38.84 -29.65
CA MET A 14 6.90 -37.41 -29.99
C MET A 14 6.51 -37.16 -31.45
N SER A 15 7.01 -37.96 -32.40
CA SER A 15 6.69 -37.79 -33.82
C SER A 15 5.22 -38.12 -34.11
N VAL A 16 4.67 -39.14 -33.44
CA VAL A 16 3.24 -39.47 -33.54
C VAL A 16 2.38 -38.40 -32.86
N ILE A 17 2.82 -37.86 -31.72
CA ILE A 17 2.13 -36.74 -31.04
C ILE A 17 2.17 -35.46 -31.88
N LEU A 18 3.27 -35.15 -32.57
CA LEU A 18 3.38 -34.02 -33.51
C LEU A 18 2.48 -34.22 -34.75
N MET A 19 2.39 -35.44 -35.27
CA MET A 19 1.52 -35.78 -36.40
C MET A 19 0.03 -35.74 -36.00
N VAL A 20 -0.32 -36.20 -34.80
CA VAL A 20 -1.68 -36.13 -34.24
C VAL A 20 -2.06 -34.71 -33.83
N MET A 21 -1.12 -33.90 -33.30
CA MET A 21 -1.31 -32.47 -33.07
C MET A 21 -1.56 -31.73 -34.39
N SER A 22 -0.87 -32.08 -35.49
CA SER A 22 -1.13 -31.48 -36.80
C SER A 22 -2.51 -31.82 -37.39
N LEU A 23 -3.13 -32.92 -36.95
CA LEU A 23 -4.50 -33.32 -37.29
C LEU A 23 -5.56 -32.74 -36.32
N LEU A 24 -5.14 -32.23 -35.15
CA LEU A 24 -5.99 -31.61 -34.11
C LEU A 24 -5.92 -30.08 -34.11
N ILE A 25 -5.00 -29.47 -34.86
CA ILE A 25 -5.12 -28.06 -35.22
C ILE A 25 -6.35 -27.98 -36.13
N PRO A 26 -7.46 -27.35 -35.73
CA PRO A 26 -8.48 -27.01 -36.69
C PRO A 26 -7.79 -26.19 -37.77
N LEU A 27 -7.74 -26.72 -39.01
CA LEU A 27 -7.61 -25.85 -40.17
C LEU A 27 -8.67 -24.78 -39.95
N ASN A 28 -8.26 -23.54 -39.64
CA ASN A 28 -9.18 -22.41 -39.62
C ASN A 28 -9.93 -22.54 -40.93
N LYS A 29 -11.23 -22.88 -40.88
CA LYS A 29 -12.06 -22.86 -42.07
C LYS A 29 -11.82 -21.49 -42.67
N ALA A 30 -11.22 -21.45 -43.87
CA ALA A 30 -11.03 -20.20 -44.57
C ALA A 30 -12.41 -19.54 -44.61
N SER A 31 -12.57 -18.44 -43.88
CA SER A 31 -13.83 -17.71 -43.85
C SER A 31 -13.96 -17.12 -45.24
N ALA A 32 -14.80 -17.74 -46.07
CA ALA A 32 -15.15 -17.18 -47.36
C ALA A 32 -16.36 -16.28 -47.19
N GLU A 33 -16.35 -15.15 -47.86
CA GLU A 33 -17.44 -14.18 -47.84
C GLU A 33 -18.03 -14.05 -49.25
N VAL A 34 -19.36 -14.10 -49.35
CA VAL A 34 -20.05 -13.83 -50.62
C VAL A 34 -20.09 -12.31 -50.80
N ILE A 35 -19.46 -11.82 -51.87
CA ILE A 35 -19.49 -10.40 -52.22
C ILE A 35 -20.29 -10.21 -53.51
N ASN A 36 -21.32 -9.38 -53.44
CA ASN A 36 -22.18 -9.00 -54.56
C ASN A 36 -21.89 -7.57 -54.99
N HIS A 37 -22.25 -7.25 -56.24
CA HIS A 37 -22.12 -5.90 -56.75
C HIS A 37 -23.44 -5.27 -57.16
N GLU A 38 -23.49 -3.95 -57.10
CA GLU A 38 -24.60 -3.12 -57.54
C GLU A 38 -24.06 -2.00 -58.43
N LYS A 39 -24.61 -1.89 -59.65
CA LYS A 39 -24.20 -0.86 -60.60
C LYS A 39 -24.92 0.45 -60.28
N TYR A 40 -24.21 1.56 -60.41
CA TYR A 40 -24.76 2.90 -60.32
C TYR A 40 -24.19 3.77 -61.44
N ASN A 41 -24.85 4.91 -61.70
CA ASN A 41 -24.40 5.88 -62.69
C ASN A 41 -23.60 7.00 -62.00
N MET A 42 -22.54 7.46 -62.66
CA MET A 42 -21.67 8.52 -62.17
C MET A 42 -21.01 9.23 -63.36
N ASP A 43 -20.63 10.48 -63.17
CA ASP A 43 -19.77 11.21 -64.09
C ASP A 43 -18.32 10.73 -63.94
N TRP A 44 -18.04 9.54 -64.47
CA TRP A 44 -16.76 8.84 -64.33
C TRP A 44 -15.57 9.69 -64.81
N ALA A 45 -14.54 9.79 -63.98
CA ALA A 45 -13.29 10.42 -64.37
C ALA A 45 -12.63 9.65 -65.52
N TYR A 46 -12.07 10.38 -66.49
CA TYR A 46 -11.34 9.79 -67.59
C TYR A 46 -9.87 9.64 -67.23
N SER A 47 -9.29 8.45 -67.47
CA SER A 47 -7.85 8.23 -67.30
C SER A 47 -7.16 8.24 -68.67
N PRO A 48 -6.30 9.25 -68.96
CA PRO A 48 -5.47 9.25 -70.15
C PRO A 48 -4.53 8.03 -70.22
N GLN A 49 -4.04 7.57 -69.06
CA GLN A 49 -3.19 6.38 -68.95
C GLN A 49 -3.86 5.12 -69.52
N TYR A 50 -5.16 4.95 -69.28
CA TYR A 50 -5.92 3.77 -69.73
C TYR A 50 -6.78 4.03 -70.98
N GLY A 51 -6.83 5.27 -71.45
CA GLY A 51 -7.65 5.69 -72.61
C GLY A 51 -9.16 5.53 -72.41
N LYS A 52 -9.64 5.42 -71.16
CA LYS A 52 -11.05 5.13 -70.83
C LYS A 52 -11.48 5.71 -69.50
N ASP A 53 -12.81 5.74 -69.27
CA ASP A 53 -13.40 6.09 -67.99
C ASP A 53 -13.00 5.08 -66.89
N VAL A 54 -12.66 5.58 -65.70
CA VAL A 54 -12.36 4.78 -64.51
C VAL A 54 -13.67 4.47 -63.79
N ARG A 55 -14.26 3.31 -64.10
CA ARG A 55 -15.55 2.87 -63.55
C ARG A 55 -15.38 1.92 -62.37
N THR A 56 -16.40 1.87 -61.51
CA THR A 56 -16.51 0.91 -60.42
C THR A 56 -17.98 0.56 -60.16
N GLU A 57 -18.22 -0.42 -59.28
CA GLU A 57 -19.53 -0.80 -58.78
C GLU A 57 -19.53 -0.78 -57.25
N LEU A 58 -20.70 -0.65 -56.64
CA LEU A 58 -20.83 -0.76 -55.19
C LEU A 58 -20.77 -2.23 -54.81
N LEU A 59 -19.78 -2.63 -54.02
CA LEU A 59 -19.69 -3.99 -53.53
C LEU A 59 -20.27 -4.10 -52.12
N LYS A 60 -21.00 -5.17 -51.83
CA LYS A 60 -21.54 -5.48 -50.51
C LYS A 60 -21.29 -6.95 -50.17
N ASN A 61 -20.84 -7.20 -48.95
CA ASN A 61 -20.78 -8.56 -48.42
C ASN A 61 -22.19 -9.08 -48.04
N ALA A 62 -22.30 -10.34 -47.61
CA ALA A 62 -23.58 -10.95 -47.29
C ALA A 62 -24.29 -10.26 -46.11
N SER A 63 -23.53 -9.61 -45.23
CA SER A 63 -24.02 -8.81 -44.09
C SER A 63 -24.39 -7.36 -44.46
N GLY A 64 -24.26 -6.98 -45.74
CA GLY A 64 -24.58 -5.64 -46.24
C GLY A 64 -23.49 -4.59 -46.02
N GLN A 65 -22.32 -4.97 -45.52
CA GLN A 65 -21.18 -4.06 -45.35
C GLN A 65 -20.51 -3.79 -46.69
N ILE A 66 -20.13 -2.53 -46.91
CA ILE A 66 -19.50 -2.10 -48.17
C ILE A 66 -18.10 -2.69 -48.29
N ALA A 67 -17.86 -3.32 -49.43
CA ALA A 67 -16.55 -3.77 -49.85
C ALA A 67 -15.98 -2.82 -50.91
N TYR A 68 -14.65 -2.77 -51.02
CA TYR A 68 -13.95 -2.00 -52.05
C TYR A 68 -13.01 -2.87 -52.85
N CYS A 69 -12.83 -2.49 -54.10
CA CYS A 69 -11.95 -3.13 -55.07
C CYS A 69 -10.47 -2.81 -54.77
N LEU A 70 -9.60 -3.82 -54.73
CA LEU A 70 -8.17 -3.61 -54.51
C LEU A 70 -7.34 -3.54 -55.81
N VAL A 71 -7.84 -4.11 -56.92
CA VAL A 71 -7.07 -4.23 -58.17
C VAL A 71 -7.86 -3.64 -59.33
N TYR A 72 -7.39 -2.51 -59.88
CA TYR A 72 -8.04 -1.92 -61.05
C TYR A 72 -7.84 -2.79 -62.30
N GLY A 73 -8.92 -2.98 -63.09
CA GLY A 73 -8.87 -3.66 -64.39
C GLY A 73 -9.38 -5.10 -64.44
N LEU A 74 -9.60 -5.74 -63.29
CA LEU A 74 -10.29 -7.03 -63.17
C LEU A 74 -11.79 -6.84 -62.91
N LYS A 75 -12.60 -7.91 -63.07
CA LYS A 75 -14.04 -7.83 -62.83
C LYS A 75 -14.34 -7.81 -61.33
N SER A 76 -15.33 -7.04 -60.93
CA SER A 76 -15.89 -7.07 -59.58
C SER A 76 -16.51 -8.42 -59.24
N PRO A 77 -16.40 -8.88 -57.98
CA PRO A 77 -17.13 -10.05 -57.51
C PRO A 77 -18.65 -9.81 -57.58
N ASN A 78 -19.38 -10.86 -57.94
CA ASN A 78 -20.83 -10.90 -58.06
C ASN A 78 -21.35 -12.29 -57.66
N GLY A 79 -21.39 -12.54 -56.35
CA GLY A 79 -21.94 -13.76 -55.76
C GLY A 79 -20.93 -14.89 -55.61
N GLN A 80 -19.64 -14.68 -55.91
CA GLN A 80 -18.59 -15.65 -55.61
C GLN A 80 -18.21 -15.61 -54.12
N ASP A 81 -17.88 -16.79 -53.59
CA ASP A 81 -17.22 -16.95 -52.29
C ASP A 81 -15.74 -16.55 -52.42
N LEU A 82 -15.36 -15.45 -51.79
CA LEU A 82 -13.96 -15.02 -51.75
C LEU A 82 -13.34 -15.39 -50.40
N PRO A 83 -12.26 -16.19 -50.35
CA PRO A 83 -11.59 -16.54 -49.11
C PRO A 83 -10.86 -15.33 -48.50
N GLU A 84 -10.97 -15.16 -47.17
CA GLU A 84 -10.16 -14.22 -46.42
C GLU A 84 -8.66 -14.53 -46.57
N SER A 85 -7.87 -13.52 -46.92
CA SER A 85 -6.43 -13.61 -47.19
C SER A 85 -5.57 -12.79 -46.23
N GLY A 86 -6.17 -12.32 -45.13
CA GLY A 86 -5.53 -11.54 -44.08
C GLY A 86 -5.97 -10.07 -44.08
N ARG A 87 -5.09 -9.19 -43.61
CA ARG A 87 -5.31 -7.74 -43.55
C ARG A 87 -4.60 -7.04 -44.70
N THR A 88 -5.21 -5.98 -45.21
CA THR A 88 -4.53 -5.01 -46.07
C THR A 88 -3.50 -4.20 -45.25
N ASN A 89 -2.70 -3.38 -45.92
CA ASN A 89 -1.74 -2.49 -45.24
C ASN A 89 -2.45 -1.30 -44.56
N ASP A 90 -1.73 -0.58 -43.70
CA ASP A 90 -2.35 0.51 -42.94
C ASP A 90 -2.74 1.72 -43.80
N ILE A 91 -2.15 1.92 -44.99
CA ILE A 91 -2.59 3.01 -45.87
C ILE A 91 -3.99 2.74 -46.43
N VAL A 92 -4.28 1.50 -46.86
CA VAL A 92 -5.65 1.10 -47.26
C VAL A 92 -6.62 1.29 -46.10
N TYR A 93 -6.25 0.81 -44.91
CA TYR A 93 -7.05 0.99 -43.70
C TYR A 93 -7.39 2.45 -43.43
N ARG A 94 -6.40 3.35 -43.49
CA ARG A 94 -6.61 4.79 -43.26
C ARG A 94 -7.47 5.44 -44.34
N VAL A 95 -7.38 5.00 -45.60
CA VAL A 95 -8.30 5.44 -46.67
C VAL A 95 -9.73 5.03 -46.33
N LEU A 96 -9.96 3.77 -45.93
CA LEU A 96 -11.29 3.28 -45.58
C LEU A 96 -11.87 3.98 -44.35
N LEU A 97 -11.05 4.26 -43.33
CA LEU A 97 -11.46 5.04 -42.15
C LEU A 97 -11.85 6.49 -42.50
N ASN A 98 -11.18 7.08 -43.48
CA ASN A 98 -11.40 8.47 -43.87
C ASN A 98 -12.37 8.65 -45.04
N GLY A 99 -12.87 7.55 -45.61
CA GLY A 99 -13.80 7.52 -46.73
C GLY A 99 -15.18 7.01 -46.34
N TYR A 100 -16.00 6.75 -47.35
CA TYR A 100 -17.35 6.22 -47.21
C TYR A 100 -17.32 4.71 -46.92
N PRO A 101 -18.18 4.14 -46.05
CA PRO A 101 -19.25 4.79 -45.29
C PRO A 101 -18.83 5.27 -43.90
N GLN A 102 -17.54 5.25 -43.54
CA GLN A 102 -17.09 5.72 -42.22
C GLN A 102 -17.29 7.23 -42.04
N LYS A 103 -17.20 7.98 -43.14
CA LYS A 103 -17.66 9.36 -43.26
C LYS A 103 -18.88 9.45 -44.16
N SER A 104 -19.85 10.27 -43.77
CA SER A 104 -21.05 10.53 -44.56
C SER A 104 -20.71 11.33 -45.84
N PRO A 105 -21.60 11.35 -46.85
CA PRO A 105 -21.44 12.22 -48.01
C PRO A 105 -21.20 13.68 -47.63
N GLU A 106 -21.94 14.20 -46.64
CA GLU A 106 -21.82 15.58 -46.16
C GLU A 106 -20.45 15.85 -45.53
N GLU A 107 -19.93 14.92 -44.72
CA GLU A 107 -18.59 15.03 -44.11
C GLU A 107 -17.47 15.00 -45.15
N LEU A 108 -17.69 14.30 -46.27
CA LEU A 108 -16.78 14.26 -47.41
C LEU A 108 -16.96 15.45 -48.36
N GLY A 109 -17.97 16.30 -48.14
CA GLY A 109 -18.25 17.48 -48.96
C GLY A 109 -18.87 17.16 -50.32
N VAL A 110 -19.58 16.03 -50.44
CA VAL A 110 -20.31 15.60 -51.64
C VAL A 110 -21.81 15.49 -51.35
N SER A 111 -22.63 15.43 -52.39
CA SER A 111 -24.09 15.48 -52.26
C SER A 111 -24.76 14.11 -52.25
N THR A 112 -24.09 13.08 -52.76
CA THR A 112 -24.68 11.73 -52.85
C THR A 112 -23.75 10.64 -52.34
N TRP A 113 -24.32 9.50 -51.96
CA TRP A 113 -23.54 8.34 -51.53
C TRP A 113 -22.72 7.76 -52.69
N GLU A 114 -23.20 7.87 -53.93
CA GLU A 114 -22.47 7.43 -55.13
C GLU A 114 -21.18 8.24 -55.29
N GLN A 115 -21.24 9.57 -55.13
CA GLN A 115 -20.07 10.44 -55.18
C GLN A 115 -19.08 10.09 -54.06
N ALA A 116 -19.61 9.85 -52.84
CA ALA A 116 -18.80 9.49 -51.67
C ALA A 116 -18.08 8.14 -51.85
N HIS A 117 -18.82 7.12 -52.28
CA HIS A 117 -18.30 5.80 -52.59
C HIS A 117 -17.25 5.86 -53.71
N TYR A 118 -17.56 6.52 -54.83
CA TYR A 118 -16.64 6.64 -55.96
C TYR A 118 -15.35 7.37 -55.57
N SER A 119 -15.48 8.45 -54.80
CA SER A 119 -14.33 9.21 -54.30
C SER A 119 -13.40 8.35 -53.44
N THR A 120 -13.99 7.49 -52.61
CA THR A 120 -13.27 6.54 -51.74
C THR A 120 -12.58 5.45 -52.56
N GLN A 121 -13.25 4.90 -53.57
CA GLN A 121 -12.67 3.88 -54.45
C GLN A 121 -11.48 4.42 -55.25
N LEU A 122 -11.57 5.66 -55.76
CA LEU A 122 -10.45 6.32 -56.43
C LEU A 122 -9.28 6.57 -55.48
N ALA A 123 -9.55 7.05 -54.27
CA ALA A 123 -8.53 7.26 -53.24
C ALA A 123 -7.83 5.93 -52.88
N LEU A 124 -8.59 4.84 -52.78
CA LEU A 124 -8.05 3.51 -52.49
C LEU A 124 -7.11 3.04 -53.61
N TRP A 125 -7.55 3.06 -54.86
CA TRP A 125 -6.71 2.68 -56.00
C TRP A 125 -5.47 3.57 -56.14
N ASN A 126 -5.58 4.87 -55.82
CA ASN A 126 -4.43 5.76 -55.77
C ASN A 126 -3.41 5.32 -54.71
N SER A 127 -3.87 5.04 -53.49
CA SER A 127 -2.99 4.61 -52.39
C SER A 127 -2.30 3.27 -52.66
N LEU A 128 -2.91 2.43 -53.51
CA LEU A 128 -2.37 1.16 -53.98
C LEU A 128 -1.50 1.28 -55.24
N GLY A 129 -1.28 2.50 -55.75
CA GLY A 129 -0.52 2.74 -56.98
C GLY A 129 -1.19 2.18 -58.24
N GLN A 130 -2.48 1.83 -58.18
CA GLN A 130 -3.23 1.27 -59.30
C GLN A 130 -3.65 2.34 -60.31
N ILE A 131 -3.83 3.58 -59.84
CA ILE A 131 -4.13 4.76 -60.66
C ILE A 131 -3.39 5.98 -60.09
N ASN A 132 -3.11 6.99 -60.91
CA ASN A 132 -2.64 8.30 -60.44
C ASN A 132 -3.78 9.33 -60.51
N THR A 133 -4.32 9.73 -59.35
CA THR A 133 -5.43 10.70 -59.30
C THR A 133 -5.05 12.10 -59.78
N ALA A 134 -3.76 12.45 -59.78
CA ALA A 134 -3.31 13.74 -60.32
C ALA A 134 -3.41 13.81 -61.85
N GLU A 135 -3.48 12.67 -62.54
CA GLU A 135 -3.56 12.57 -64.00
C GLU A 135 -5.00 12.33 -64.50
N LEU A 136 -5.95 12.10 -63.59
CA LEU A 136 -7.35 11.89 -63.96
C LEU A 136 -8.01 13.20 -64.39
N GLN A 137 -8.81 13.12 -65.45
CA GLN A 137 -9.70 14.19 -65.88
C GLN A 137 -11.06 13.99 -65.20
N PHE A 138 -11.24 14.65 -64.05
CA PHE A 138 -12.51 14.62 -63.31
C PHE A 138 -13.59 15.41 -64.05
N LYS A 139 -14.78 14.80 -64.16
CA LYS A 139 -15.98 15.45 -64.70
C LYS A 139 -16.83 16.10 -63.58
N ASP A 140 -16.57 15.70 -62.34
CA ASP A 140 -17.23 16.21 -61.13
C ASP A 140 -16.17 16.76 -60.16
N ALA A 141 -16.21 18.06 -59.91
CA ALA A 141 -15.26 18.75 -59.03
C ALA A 141 -15.44 18.40 -57.54
N ALA A 142 -16.65 18.00 -57.12
CA ALA A 142 -16.89 17.56 -55.74
C ALA A 142 -16.21 16.21 -55.49
N VAL A 143 -16.31 15.28 -56.45
CA VAL A 143 -15.60 14.00 -56.42
C VAL A 143 -14.08 14.21 -56.39
N GLU A 144 -13.54 15.08 -57.24
CA GLU A 144 -12.10 15.41 -57.23
C GLU A 144 -11.63 15.89 -55.86
N LYS A 145 -12.37 16.85 -55.28
CA LYS A 145 -12.04 17.41 -53.97
C LYS A 145 -12.12 16.36 -52.87
N ALA A 146 -13.15 15.54 -52.86
CA ALA A 146 -13.34 14.48 -51.87
C ALA A 146 -12.25 13.40 -51.97
N THR A 147 -11.92 12.93 -53.18
CA THR A 147 -10.82 11.97 -53.39
C THR A 147 -9.51 12.52 -52.86
N LYS A 148 -9.14 13.75 -53.21
CA LYS A 148 -7.91 14.39 -52.72
C LYS A 148 -7.90 14.55 -51.20
N ALA A 149 -9.05 14.91 -50.60
CA ALA A 149 -9.18 15.04 -49.15
C ALA A 149 -9.02 13.69 -48.42
N ILE A 150 -9.59 12.60 -48.95
CA ILE A 150 -9.44 11.25 -48.38
C ILE A 150 -7.98 10.80 -48.42
N ILE A 151 -7.30 10.95 -49.57
CA ILE A 151 -5.88 10.61 -49.72
C ILE A 151 -5.04 11.41 -48.72
N HIS A 152 -5.23 12.74 -48.69
CA HIS A 152 -4.50 13.61 -47.77
C HIS A 152 -4.72 13.21 -46.30
N ALA A 153 -5.96 12.93 -45.89
CA ALA A 153 -6.26 12.49 -44.53
C ALA A 153 -5.62 11.13 -44.20
N ALA A 154 -5.60 10.21 -45.16
CA ALA A 154 -4.97 8.90 -44.99
C ALA A 154 -3.43 9.00 -44.87
N ASP A 155 -2.81 9.94 -45.58
CA ASP A 155 -1.36 10.18 -45.52
C ASP A 155 -0.93 10.87 -44.21
N GLN A 156 -1.79 11.70 -43.62
CA GLN A 156 -1.51 12.40 -42.36
C GLN A 156 -1.83 11.56 -41.11
N SER A 157 -2.79 10.63 -41.20
CA SER A 157 -3.20 9.81 -40.06
C SER A 157 -2.10 8.83 -39.62
N GLN A 158 -2.00 8.63 -38.31
CA GLN A 158 -1.12 7.65 -37.66
C GLN A 158 -1.91 6.40 -37.18
N ASP A 159 -3.15 6.25 -37.64
CA ASP A 159 -3.98 5.09 -37.28
C ASP A 159 -3.38 3.80 -37.86
N THR A 160 -3.38 2.75 -37.04
CA THR A 160 -2.86 1.41 -37.37
C THR A 160 -3.92 0.36 -37.05
N GLN A 161 -3.90 -0.76 -37.78
CA GLN A 161 -4.80 -1.87 -37.48
C GLN A 161 -4.37 -2.70 -36.27
N ASP A 162 -3.09 -2.63 -35.89
CA ASP A 162 -2.62 -3.29 -34.68
C ASP A 162 -3.13 -2.56 -33.43
N VAL A 163 -3.80 -3.31 -32.57
CA VAL A 163 -4.33 -2.80 -31.30
C VAL A 163 -3.21 -2.75 -30.28
N TYR A 164 -2.98 -1.59 -29.67
CA TYR A 164 -2.10 -1.47 -28.52
C TYR A 164 -2.89 -1.19 -27.25
N MET A 165 -2.36 -1.64 -26.13
CA MET A 165 -2.85 -1.31 -24.81
C MET A 165 -1.67 -1.05 -23.87
N ASN A 166 -1.75 0.03 -23.11
CA ASN A 166 -0.88 0.29 -21.98
C ASN A 166 -1.70 0.67 -20.75
N VAL A 167 -1.15 0.44 -19.56
CA VAL A 167 -1.78 0.84 -18.30
C VAL A 167 -0.83 1.78 -17.59
N VAL A 168 -1.31 2.98 -17.28
CA VAL A 168 -0.53 4.01 -16.61
C VAL A 168 -1.15 4.33 -15.25
N PRO A 169 -0.34 4.57 -14.21
CA PRO A 169 1.12 4.51 -14.18
C PRO A 169 1.67 3.07 -14.23
N THR A 170 2.92 2.91 -14.72
CA THR A 170 3.60 1.60 -14.85
C THR A 170 4.55 1.28 -13.70
N ASP A 171 4.98 2.29 -12.95
CA ASP A 171 5.88 2.12 -11.81
C ASP A 171 5.15 1.57 -10.58
N LYS A 172 5.89 0.88 -9.71
CA LYS A 172 5.37 0.31 -8.46
C LYS A 172 4.76 1.40 -7.58
N LYS A 173 3.49 1.26 -7.18
CA LYS A 173 2.76 2.26 -6.41
C LYS A 173 2.53 1.88 -4.95
N GLU A 174 2.62 2.87 -4.08
CA GLU A 174 2.17 2.77 -2.70
C GLU A 174 0.68 3.09 -2.61
N ALA A 175 -0.11 2.19 -2.02
CA ALA A 175 -1.46 2.48 -1.59
C ALA A 175 -1.43 3.12 -0.18
N LYS A 176 -2.07 4.28 -0.03
CA LYS A 176 -2.04 5.08 1.20
C LYS A 176 -3.34 4.95 1.98
N LEU A 177 -3.26 4.98 3.30
CA LEU A 177 -4.43 4.87 4.17
C LEU A 177 -5.42 6.01 3.91
N ASN A 178 -6.66 5.66 3.59
CA ASN A 178 -7.81 6.52 3.37
C ASN A 178 -9.05 5.87 4.00
N GLY A 179 -9.39 6.29 5.22
CA GLY A 179 -10.47 5.68 6.00
C GLY A 179 -10.19 4.20 6.31
N GLU A 180 -11.10 3.33 5.88
CA GLU A 180 -11.02 1.88 6.16
C GLU A 180 -10.15 1.08 5.16
N TYR A 181 -9.51 1.76 4.20
CA TYR A 181 -8.73 1.12 3.13
C TYR A 181 -7.39 1.84 2.89
N PHE A 182 -6.39 1.11 2.40
CA PHE A 182 -5.30 1.68 1.63
C PHE A 182 -5.76 1.83 0.19
N GLU A 183 -5.57 3.01 -0.39
CA GLU A 183 -6.01 3.33 -1.75
C GLU A 183 -4.83 3.76 -2.61
N THR A 184 -4.79 3.25 -3.84
CA THR A 184 -3.79 3.66 -4.83
C THR A 184 -4.12 5.00 -5.47
N THR A 185 -3.15 5.58 -6.16
CA THR A 185 -3.45 6.56 -7.22
C THR A 185 -4.30 5.93 -8.32
N THR A 186 -4.89 6.78 -9.14
CA THR A 186 -5.70 6.37 -10.30
C THR A 186 -4.84 5.73 -11.39
N TYR A 187 -5.33 4.62 -11.96
CA TYR A 187 -4.83 3.96 -13.16
C TYR A 187 -5.75 4.25 -14.34
N ALA A 188 -5.16 4.39 -15.53
CA ALA A 188 -5.86 4.57 -16.79
C ALA A 188 -5.36 3.57 -17.84
N VAL A 189 -6.28 3.06 -18.65
CA VAL A 189 -5.96 2.21 -19.80
C VAL A 189 -5.86 3.10 -21.04
N GLN A 190 -4.67 3.12 -21.66
CA GLN A 190 -4.40 3.85 -22.90
C GLN A 190 -4.42 2.87 -24.07
N THR A 191 -5.21 3.16 -25.10
CA THR A 191 -5.36 2.29 -26.27
C THR A 191 -5.81 3.09 -27.49
N ASN A 192 -5.51 2.60 -28.70
CA ASN A 192 -6.12 3.05 -29.95
C ASN A 192 -7.49 2.40 -30.25
N ALA A 193 -7.98 1.52 -29.38
CA ALA A 193 -9.29 0.88 -29.54
C ALA A 193 -10.43 1.90 -29.51
N LYS A 194 -11.42 1.77 -30.40
CA LYS A 194 -12.60 2.66 -30.42
C LYS A 194 -13.63 2.30 -29.36
N LYS A 195 -13.73 1.01 -29.03
CA LYS A 195 -14.60 0.51 -27.96
C LYS A 195 -14.00 -0.75 -27.36
N GLY A 196 -14.44 -1.11 -26.16
CA GLY A 196 -13.99 -2.32 -25.49
C GLY A 196 -14.19 -2.23 -24.00
N THR A 197 -13.93 -3.35 -23.34
CA THR A 197 -13.99 -3.45 -21.89
C THR A 197 -12.71 -4.02 -21.33
N PHE A 198 -12.46 -3.75 -20.06
CA PHE A 198 -11.35 -4.34 -19.33
C PHE A 198 -11.75 -4.73 -17.92
N LYS A 199 -11.03 -5.71 -17.37
CA LYS A 199 -11.10 -6.13 -15.97
C LYS A 199 -9.70 -6.16 -15.38
N VAL A 200 -9.62 -5.93 -14.08
CA VAL A 200 -8.35 -6.00 -13.35
C VAL A 200 -8.28 -7.34 -12.64
N GLN A 201 -7.26 -8.13 -12.98
CA GLN A 201 -6.94 -9.36 -12.29
C GLN A 201 -5.83 -9.07 -11.29
N MET A 202 -5.99 -9.53 -10.05
CA MET A 202 -5.01 -9.32 -8.99
C MET A 202 -4.50 -10.67 -8.49
N ASN A 203 -3.22 -10.71 -8.12
CA ASN A 203 -2.58 -11.84 -7.47
C ASN A 203 -2.04 -11.39 -6.10
N ASN A 204 -2.09 -12.28 -5.11
CA ASN A 204 -1.76 -11.99 -3.71
C ASN A 204 -2.58 -10.84 -3.08
N ALA A 205 -3.77 -10.55 -3.63
CA ALA A 205 -4.67 -9.56 -3.06
C ALA A 205 -5.28 -10.09 -1.74
N PRO A 206 -5.19 -9.33 -0.63
CA PRO A 206 -5.89 -9.68 0.61
C PRO A 206 -7.40 -9.78 0.41
N GLN A 207 -8.06 -10.60 1.22
CA GLN A 207 -9.52 -10.70 1.21
C GLN A 207 -10.15 -9.32 1.47
N GLY A 208 -11.16 -8.96 0.66
CA GLY A 208 -11.82 -7.65 0.72
C GLY A 208 -11.15 -6.56 -0.13
N THR A 209 -10.04 -6.88 -0.82
CA THR A 209 -9.47 -5.99 -1.82
C THR A 209 -10.46 -5.80 -2.98
N ARG A 210 -10.64 -4.56 -3.42
CA ARG A 210 -11.60 -4.20 -4.47
C ARG A 210 -11.02 -3.22 -5.46
N VAL A 211 -11.54 -3.28 -6.69
CA VAL A 211 -11.26 -2.35 -7.77
C VAL A 211 -12.43 -1.37 -7.83
N ILE A 212 -12.13 -0.08 -7.81
CA ILE A 212 -13.14 0.97 -7.72
C ILE A 212 -12.96 2.01 -8.83
N THR A 213 -14.04 2.72 -9.16
CA THR A 213 -14.03 3.89 -10.04
C THR A 213 -13.39 5.12 -9.37
N GLU A 214 -13.22 6.21 -10.13
CA GLU A 214 -12.83 7.51 -9.57
C GLU A 214 -13.84 8.05 -8.55
N GLN A 215 -15.10 7.63 -8.65
CA GLN A 215 -16.19 7.99 -7.73
C GLN A 215 -16.24 7.08 -6.49
N GLY A 216 -15.44 6.00 -6.44
CA GLY A 216 -15.38 5.09 -5.30
C GLY A 216 -16.32 3.89 -5.38
N GLU A 217 -16.99 3.69 -6.52
CA GLU A 217 -17.89 2.56 -6.74
C GLU A 217 -17.11 1.31 -7.10
N ALA A 218 -17.40 0.18 -6.46
CA ALA A 218 -16.75 -1.09 -6.77
C ALA A 218 -17.29 -1.66 -8.10
N LYS A 219 -16.39 -2.09 -8.98
CA LYS A 219 -16.75 -2.58 -10.32
C LYS A 219 -15.80 -3.68 -10.77
N GLU A 220 -16.34 -4.71 -11.42
CA GLU A 220 -15.55 -5.84 -11.94
C GLU A 220 -15.11 -5.64 -13.39
N MET A 221 -15.90 -4.90 -14.17
CA MET A 221 -15.66 -4.66 -15.59
C MET A 221 -15.86 -3.19 -15.92
N PHE A 222 -14.89 -2.61 -16.62
CA PHE A 222 -14.81 -1.20 -16.98
C PHE A 222 -14.87 -1.05 -18.50
N GLN A 223 -15.42 0.06 -18.96
CA GLN A 223 -15.35 0.51 -20.35
C GLN A 223 -14.02 1.24 -20.58
N ILE A 224 -13.50 1.19 -21.80
CA ILE A 224 -12.34 2.03 -22.15
C ILE A 224 -12.65 3.52 -21.89
N GLY A 225 -11.65 4.25 -21.39
CA GLY A 225 -11.80 5.63 -20.94
C GLY A 225 -12.19 5.78 -19.47
N GLU A 226 -12.79 4.76 -18.84
CA GLU A 226 -12.93 4.73 -17.38
C GLU A 226 -11.57 4.49 -16.73
N LYS A 227 -11.38 5.11 -15.57
CA LYS A 227 -10.21 4.92 -14.73
C LYS A 227 -10.56 4.18 -13.45
N PHE A 228 -9.55 3.56 -12.84
CA PHE A 228 -9.76 2.75 -11.65
C PHE A 228 -8.70 3.01 -10.56
N ARG A 229 -9.04 2.65 -9.32
CA ARG A 229 -8.11 2.55 -8.18
C ARG A 229 -8.27 1.18 -7.53
N ILE A 230 -7.26 0.80 -6.75
CA ILE A 230 -7.30 -0.39 -5.92
C ILE A 230 -7.45 0.04 -4.47
N GLN A 231 -8.37 -0.62 -3.76
CA GLN A 231 -8.55 -0.46 -2.32
C GLN A 231 -8.27 -1.78 -1.61
N VAL A 232 -7.33 -1.74 -0.66
CA VAL A 232 -6.94 -2.87 0.20
C VAL A 232 -7.41 -2.58 1.62
N PRO A 233 -8.11 -3.50 2.33
CA PRO A 233 -8.61 -3.21 3.68
C PRO A 233 -7.50 -2.83 4.66
N LYS A 234 -7.74 -1.85 5.55
CA LYS A 234 -6.73 -1.36 6.52
C LYS A 234 -6.24 -2.44 7.50
N SER A 235 -7.04 -3.50 7.69
CA SER A 235 -6.70 -4.67 8.52
C SER A 235 -5.67 -5.61 7.87
N SER A 236 -5.33 -5.40 6.61
CA SER A 236 -4.32 -6.19 5.90
C SER A 236 -2.92 -5.84 6.41
N LYS A 237 -2.11 -6.85 6.74
CA LYS A 237 -0.68 -6.68 7.05
C LYS A 237 0.06 -6.02 5.90
N SER A 238 1.16 -5.32 6.19
CA SER A 238 2.07 -4.76 5.19
C SER A 238 2.46 -5.85 4.19
N ASN A 239 2.19 -5.60 2.91
CA ASN A 239 2.55 -6.52 1.84
C ASN A 239 2.47 -5.80 0.48
N GLU A 240 2.67 -6.57 -0.57
CA GLU A 240 2.44 -6.19 -1.96
C GLU A 240 1.51 -7.17 -2.68
N LEU A 241 0.83 -6.66 -3.70
CA LEU A 241 0.05 -7.42 -4.66
C LEU A 241 0.49 -7.05 -6.07
N SER A 242 0.32 -7.98 -7.00
CA SER A 242 0.45 -7.69 -8.42
C SER A 242 -0.92 -7.62 -9.07
N LEU A 243 -1.04 -6.79 -10.10
CA LEU A 243 -2.24 -6.70 -10.91
C LEU A 243 -1.91 -6.66 -12.39
N LYS A 244 -2.82 -7.18 -13.21
CA LYS A 244 -2.79 -7.07 -14.67
C LYS A 244 -4.17 -6.71 -15.19
N VAL A 245 -4.21 -5.91 -16.24
CA VAL A 245 -5.44 -5.55 -16.93
C VAL A 245 -5.62 -6.51 -18.09
N VAL A 246 -6.75 -7.20 -18.11
CA VAL A 246 -7.18 -8.03 -19.24
C VAL A 246 -8.33 -7.32 -19.92
N SER A 247 -8.19 -7.05 -21.20
CA SER A 247 -9.14 -6.27 -21.97
C SER A 247 -9.59 -7.02 -23.21
N ASN A 248 -10.80 -6.71 -23.66
CA ASN A 248 -11.30 -7.10 -24.96
C ASN A 248 -11.57 -5.82 -25.75
N LEU A 249 -10.71 -5.55 -26.71
CA LEU A 249 -10.63 -4.29 -27.42
C LEU A 249 -11.05 -4.46 -28.87
N THR A 250 -11.97 -3.62 -29.32
CA THR A 250 -12.52 -3.67 -30.68
C THR A 250 -12.00 -2.50 -31.49
N ASN A 251 -11.41 -2.82 -32.64
CA ASN A 251 -11.04 -1.87 -33.68
C ASN A 251 -11.52 -2.34 -35.04
N TYR A 252 -11.50 -1.42 -36.00
CA TYR A 252 -11.68 -1.76 -37.40
C TYR A 252 -10.41 -2.39 -37.95
N ASN A 253 -10.56 -3.46 -38.72
CA ASN A 253 -9.52 -4.06 -39.55
C ASN A 253 -9.98 -4.05 -41.00
N ALA A 254 -9.08 -3.70 -41.92
CA ALA A 254 -9.34 -3.75 -43.35
C ALA A 254 -8.99 -5.15 -43.87
N ILE A 255 -9.97 -6.05 -43.83
CA ILE A 255 -9.82 -7.45 -44.19
C ILE A 255 -9.77 -7.59 -45.71
N ALA A 256 -8.81 -8.37 -46.22
CA ALA A 256 -8.63 -8.63 -47.64
C ALA A 256 -9.23 -9.98 -48.02
N TYR A 257 -9.98 -10.01 -49.12
CA TYR A 257 -10.59 -11.20 -49.70
C TYR A 257 -9.96 -11.46 -51.07
N LYS A 258 -9.46 -12.68 -51.26
CA LYS A 258 -8.73 -13.05 -52.46
C LYS A 258 -9.71 -13.39 -53.59
N GLY A 259 -9.58 -12.68 -54.69
CA GLY A 259 -10.26 -12.94 -55.94
C GLY A 259 -9.66 -14.14 -56.71
N THR A 260 -9.97 -14.22 -57.99
CA THR A 260 -9.41 -15.21 -58.93
C THR A 260 -8.54 -14.51 -59.96
N GLU A 261 -8.05 -15.23 -60.98
CA GLU A 261 -7.33 -14.61 -62.09
C GLU A 261 -8.17 -13.58 -62.87
N THR A 262 -9.51 -13.67 -62.78
CA THR A 262 -10.44 -12.79 -63.53
C THR A 262 -11.30 -11.90 -62.64
N ILE A 263 -11.39 -12.22 -61.34
CA ILE A 263 -12.16 -11.49 -60.33
C ILE A 263 -11.17 -10.79 -59.40
N GLN A 264 -11.35 -9.48 -59.18
CA GLN A 264 -10.44 -8.72 -58.33
C GLN A 264 -10.50 -9.10 -56.86
N ASP A 265 -9.39 -8.88 -56.16
CA ASP A 265 -9.36 -8.88 -54.70
C ASP A 265 -10.23 -7.73 -54.18
N ALA A 266 -10.86 -7.95 -53.03
CA ALA A 266 -11.71 -6.97 -52.37
C ALA A 266 -11.28 -6.74 -50.92
N THR A 267 -11.66 -5.62 -50.34
CA THR A 267 -11.47 -5.36 -48.91
C THR A 267 -12.74 -4.89 -48.23
N VAL A 268 -12.95 -5.32 -46.99
CA VAL A 268 -14.06 -4.88 -46.15
C VAL A 268 -13.49 -4.39 -44.82
N LEU A 269 -13.96 -3.22 -44.37
CA LEU A 269 -13.63 -2.70 -43.05
C LEU A 269 -14.55 -3.34 -42.02
N LEU A 270 -14.01 -4.20 -41.17
CA LEU A 270 -14.76 -5.00 -40.19
C LEU A 270 -14.30 -4.71 -38.76
N GLU A 271 -15.25 -4.66 -37.83
CA GLU A 271 -14.91 -4.65 -36.41
C GLU A 271 -14.34 -6.01 -36.00
N ARG A 272 -13.15 -5.99 -35.38
CA ARG A 272 -12.49 -7.16 -34.84
C ARG A 272 -12.11 -6.89 -33.39
N SER A 273 -12.41 -7.87 -32.55
CA SER A 273 -12.12 -7.85 -31.13
C SER A 273 -10.86 -8.65 -30.84
N THR A 274 -9.94 -8.07 -30.06
CA THR A 274 -8.68 -8.70 -29.67
C THR A 274 -8.54 -8.62 -28.16
N GLU A 275 -8.17 -9.75 -27.53
CA GLU A 275 -7.81 -9.75 -26.12
C GLU A 275 -6.39 -9.17 -25.95
N GLN A 276 -6.24 -8.21 -25.05
CA GLN A 276 -4.94 -7.63 -24.70
C GLN A 276 -4.72 -7.74 -23.19
N VAL A 277 -3.49 -8.07 -22.80
CA VAL A 277 -3.08 -8.22 -21.41
C VAL A 277 -1.93 -7.28 -21.12
N SER A 278 -2.04 -6.49 -20.06
CA SER A 278 -0.96 -5.60 -19.65
C SER A 278 0.22 -6.38 -19.09
N THR A 279 1.37 -5.73 -18.97
CA THR A 279 2.41 -6.20 -18.06
C THR A 279 1.91 -6.22 -16.62
N ASP A 280 2.57 -7.01 -15.76
CA ASP A 280 2.28 -7.00 -14.33
C ASP A 280 2.66 -5.65 -13.72
N LEU A 281 1.72 -5.07 -12.98
CA LEU A 281 1.89 -3.85 -12.19
C LEU A 281 1.95 -4.23 -10.70
N GLN A 282 2.69 -3.46 -9.92
CA GLN A 282 2.94 -3.76 -8.51
C GLN A 282 2.38 -2.68 -7.60
N VAL A 283 1.65 -3.10 -6.57
CA VAL A 283 1.09 -2.22 -5.53
C VAL A 283 1.54 -2.72 -4.17
N TYR A 284 2.03 -1.83 -3.31
CA TYR A 284 2.38 -2.16 -1.92
C TYR A 284 1.72 -1.20 -0.94
N TRP A 285 1.59 -1.61 0.31
CA TRP A 285 1.08 -0.76 1.39
C TRP A 285 1.83 -1.05 2.69
N LYS A 286 1.82 -0.07 3.60
CA LYS A 286 2.47 -0.14 4.91
C LYS A 286 1.43 -0.01 6.02
N ALA A 287 1.16 -1.13 6.68
CA ALA A 287 0.20 -1.23 7.77
C ALA A 287 0.86 -0.93 9.10
N ASN A 288 1.06 0.37 9.38
CA ASN A 288 1.74 0.83 10.59
C ASN A 288 0.79 1.54 11.54
N GLY A 289 1.05 1.41 12.84
CA GLY A 289 0.43 2.17 13.92
C GLY A 289 1.48 2.63 14.93
N GLY A 290 1.05 2.84 16.17
CA GLY A 290 1.94 3.24 17.25
C GLY A 290 1.51 2.73 18.63
N LEU A 291 2.37 2.99 19.60
CA LEU A 291 2.17 2.74 21.01
C LEU A 291 2.30 4.06 21.78
N LYS A 292 1.43 4.24 22.77
CA LYS A 292 1.53 5.24 23.82
C LYS A 292 1.41 4.57 25.18
N ILE A 293 2.44 4.70 25.99
CA ILE A 293 2.46 4.24 27.37
C ILE A 293 2.10 5.39 28.28
N MET A 294 1.12 5.17 29.16
CA MET A 294 0.78 6.04 30.28
C MET A 294 1.36 5.45 31.57
N LYS A 295 2.45 6.02 32.05
CA LYS A 295 3.18 5.55 33.22
C LYS A 295 2.76 6.32 34.46
N VAL A 296 2.16 5.61 35.42
CA VAL A 296 1.57 6.21 36.62
C VAL A 296 1.86 5.43 37.90
N ASP A 297 1.55 6.00 39.06
CA ASP A 297 1.44 5.26 40.32
C ASP A 297 0.00 4.80 40.63
N GLY A 298 -0.20 4.23 41.82
CA GLY A 298 -1.52 3.79 42.29
C GLY A 298 -2.58 4.91 42.34
N ASN A 299 -2.17 6.17 42.44
CA ASN A 299 -3.04 7.35 42.51
C ASN A 299 -3.15 8.07 41.15
N LYS A 300 -2.73 7.44 40.05
CA LYS A 300 -2.70 8.03 38.69
C LYS A 300 -1.75 9.22 38.56
N LYS A 301 -0.81 9.42 39.49
CA LYS A 301 0.23 10.45 39.33
C LYS A 301 1.18 10.02 38.20
N PRO A 302 1.49 10.88 37.23
CA PRO A 302 2.44 10.56 36.16
C PRO A 302 3.85 10.36 36.71
N LEU A 303 4.58 9.37 36.18
CA LEU A 303 5.93 9.03 36.62
C LEU A 303 6.95 9.14 35.47
N PRO A 304 7.82 10.17 35.48
CA PRO A 304 8.89 10.32 34.50
C PRO A 304 10.06 9.35 34.74
N GLY A 305 10.84 9.09 33.69
CA GLY A 305 12.12 8.38 33.76
C GLY A 305 12.02 6.85 33.78
N ALA A 306 10.82 6.28 33.72
CA ALA A 306 10.65 4.86 33.44
C ALA A 306 11.13 4.53 32.03
N VAL A 307 11.86 3.43 31.86
CA VAL A 307 12.34 2.98 30.54
C VAL A 307 11.65 1.66 30.19
N PHE A 308 11.14 1.59 28.96
CA PHE A 308 10.44 0.44 28.42
C PHE A 308 11.14 -0.10 27.18
N GLU A 309 11.18 -1.42 27.06
CA GLU A 309 11.48 -2.12 25.82
C GLU A 309 10.19 -2.63 25.19
N VAL A 310 10.02 -2.36 23.90
CA VAL A 310 8.91 -2.87 23.10
C VAL A 310 9.43 -3.99 22.22
N LEU A 311 8.79 -5.16 22.30
CA LEU A 311 9.19 -6.37 21.59
C LEU A 311 8.06 -6.85 20.69
N ASN A 312 8.39 -7.38 19.51
CA ASN A 312 7.43 -8.05 18.64
C ASN A 312 7.14 -9.50 19.12
N SER A 313 6.30 -10.23 18.39
CA SER A 313 5.96 -11.63 18.70
C SER A 313 7.16 -12.58 18.69
N ASN A 314 8.23 -12.24 17.97
CA ASN A 314 9.47 -13.02 17.87
C ASN A 314 10.48 -12.67 18.98
N GLN A 315 10.09 -11.83 19.96
CA GLN A 315 10.96 -11.28 21.00
C GLN A 315 12.09 -10.38 20.47
N GLU A 316 11.95 -9.84 19.25
CA GLU A 316 12.88 -8.84 18.73
C GLU A 316 12.54 -7.46 19.27
N VAL A 317 13.56 -6.69 19.66
CA VAL A 317 13.39 -5.35 20.23
C VAL A 317 13.10 -4.36 19.11
N MET A 318 11.92 -3.74 19.15
CA MET A 318 11.51 -2.70 18.21
C MET A 318 11.96 -1.31 18.61
N GLY A 319 12.22 -1.10 19.89
CA GLY A 319 12.71 0.16 20.41
C GLY A 319 12.69 0.22 21.93
N THR A 320 13.46 1.17 22.45
CA THR A 320 13.50 1.52 23.87
C THR A 320 13.00 2.94 24.03
N ILE A 321 11.98 3.14 24.84
CA ILE A 321 11.31 4.44 25.04
C ILE A 321 11.28 4.82 26.52
N THR A 322 11.40 6.11 26.81
CA THR A 322 11.45 6.63 28.18
C THR A 322 10.25 7.53 28.45
N ALA A 323 9.61 7.37 29.61
CA ALA A 323 8.52 8.24 30.03
C ALA A 323 9.01 9.67 30.29
N ASN A 324 8.39 10.64 29.63
CA ASN A 324 8.65 12.06 29.80
C ASN A 324 8.05 12.60 31.12
N GLU A 325 8.15 13.91 31.35
CA GLU A 325 7.64 14.60 32.55
C GLU A 325 6.15 14.37 32.83
N ASN A 326 5.36 14.12 31.78
CA ASN A 326 3.92 13.81 31.88
C ASN A 326 3.66 12.30 32.06
N GLY A 327 4.69 11.49 32.28
CA GLY A 327 4.59 10.04 32.37
C GLY A 327 4.27 9.36 31.04
N VAL A 328 4.54 10.00 29.90
CA VAL A 328 4.20 9.48 28.56
C VAL A 328 5.44 8.99 27.84
N ALA A 329 5.38 7.79 27.26
CA ALA A 329 6.39 7.27 26.33
C ALA A 329 5.70 6.80 25.04
N GLU A 330 6.24 7.14 23.87
CA GLU A 330 5.59 6.86 22.58
C GLU A 330 6.57 6.19 21.61
N LEU A 331 6.07 5.22 20.84
CA LEU A 331 6.80 4.55 19.75
C LEU A 331 5.89 4.43 18.52
N GLY A 332 6.26 5.09 17.43
CA GLY A 332 5.52 5.04 16.17
C GLY A 332 6.08 4.00 15.19
N ASN A 333 5.46 3.93 14.01
CA ASN A 333 5.91 3.08 12.89
C ASN A 333 6.03 1.58 13.24
N LEU A 334 5.15 1.08 14.10
CA LEU A 334 5.05 -0.35 14.41
C LEU A 334 4.13 -1.02 13.39
N GLU A 335 4.58 -2.10 12.75
CA GLU A 335 3.73 -2.86 11.85
C GLU A 335 2.53 -3.49 12.58
N LEU A 336 1.41 -3.68 11.88
CA LEU A 336 0.21 -4.33 12.41
C LEU A 336 0.54 -5.69 13.01
N GLY A 337 0.16 -5.89 14.27
CA GLY A 337 0.43 -7.14 14.98
C GLY A 337 0.39 -7.02 16.50
N THR A 338 0.77 -8.10 17.17
CA THR A 338 0.81 -8.18 18.62
C THR A 338 2.22 -7.93 19.14
N TYR A 339 2.32 -7.09 20.15
CA TYR A 339 3.57 -6.68 20.78
C TYR A 339 3.52 -6.90 22.29
N THR A 340 4.71 -6.90 22.89
CA THR A 340 4.92 -6.94 24.33
C THR A 340 5.72 -5.71 24.76
N VAL A 341 5.33 -5.08 25.86
CA VAL A 341 6.11 -4.03 26.51
C VAL A 341 6.63 -4.54 27.86
N LYS A 342 7.90 -4.29 28.14
CA LYS A 342 8.57 -4.60 29.42
C LYS A 342 9.14 -3.33 30.02
N GLU A 343 8.92 -3.09 31.30
CA GLU A 343 9.67 -2.06 32.02
C GLU A 343 11.06 -2.61 32.35
N VAL A 344 12.12 -1.90 31.94
CA VAL A 344 13.52 -2.29 32.19
C VAL A 344 14.21 -1.39 33.21
N LYS A 345 13.64 -0.21 33.47
CA LYS A 345 14.09 0.71 34.51
C LYS A 345 12.89 1.42 35.12
N ALA A 346 12.76 1.32 36.44
CA ALA A 346 11.73 2.02 37.18
C ALA A 346 12.06 3.51 37.35
N PRO A 347 11.06 4.38 37.51
CA PRO A 347 11.24 5.73 38.04
C PRO A 347 11.93 5.72 39.41
N ILE A 348 12.62 6.80 39.74
CA ILE A 348 13.24 6.97 41.06
C ILE A 348 12.17 6.88 42.16
N GLY A 349 12.42 6.04 43.15
CA GLY A 349 11.51 5.83 44.29
C GLY A 349 10.36 4.85 44.03
N TYR A 350 10.40 4.11 42.93
CA TYR A 350 9.39 3.11 42.57
C TYR A 350 10.01 1.73 42.32
N VAL A 351 9.25 0.68 42.61
CA VAL A 351 9.63 -0.72 42.39
C VAL A 351 9.53 -1.04 40.90
N LEU A 352 10.52 -1.72 40.33
CA LEU A 352 10.48 -2.21 38.94
C LEU A 352 9.39 -3.27 38.76
N ASP A 353 8.46 -3.03 37.83
CA ASP A 353 7.47 -4.04 37.46
C ASP A 353 8.00 -4.90 36.30
N ILE A 354 8.49 -6.09 36.62
CA ILE A 354 9.02 -7.03 35.62
C ILE A 354 7.92 -7.74 34.81
N LYS A 355 6.64 -7.52 35.12
CA LYS A 355 5.53 -8.20 34.43
C LYS A 355 5.32 -7.56 33.05
N PRO A 356 5.52 -8.31 31.95
CA PRO A 356 5.24 -7.79 30.62
C PRO A 356 3.74 -7.53 30.42
N LYS A 357 3.41 -6.57 29.56
CA LYS A 357 2.05 -6.40 29.03
C LYS A 357 2.01 -6.58 27.53
N THR A 358 0.98 -7.24 27.04
CA THR A 358 0.72 -7.40 25.61
C THR A 358 -0.25 -6.35 25.11
N PHE A 359 -0.10 -5.93 23.86
CA PHE A 359 -1.01 -5.02 23.18
C PHE A 359 -1.04 -5.31 21.67
N GLU A 360 -2.10 -4.88 21.01
CA GLU A 360 -2.26 -5.00 19.56
C GLU A 360 -2.05 -3.64 18.90
N VAL A 361 -1.23 -3.60 17.86
CA VAL A 361 -1.08 -2.44 16.98
C VAL A 361 -1.99 -2.62 15.77
N LYS A 362 -2.82 -1.61 15.52
CA LYS A 362 -3.69 -1.53 14.36
C LYS A 362 -3.23 -0.40 13.44
N THR A 363 -3.46 -0.57 12.15
CA THR A 363 -3.11 0.41 11.11
C THR A 363 -3.72 1.78 11.40
N GLY A 364 -2.88 2.82 11.41
CA GLY A 364 -3.30 4.20 11.61
C GLY A 364 -3.74 4.55 13.03
N GLU A 365 -3.65 3.61 13.97
CA GLU A 365 -4.08 3.78 15.36
C GLU A 365 -2.89 3.80 16.33
N VAL A 366 -3.09 4.45 17.48
CA VAL A 366 -2.13 4.44 18.60
C VAL A 366 -2.71 3.61 19.73
N ALA A 367 -2.10 2.46 20.00
CA ALA A 367 -2.44 1.62 21.14
C ALA A 367 -2.04 2.33 22.44
N VAL A 368 -2.98 2.43 23.40
CA VAL A 368 -2.72 3.07 24.69
C VAL A 368 -2.60 2.02 25.79
N VAL A 369 -1.44 1.97 26.45
CA VAL A 369 -1.16 1.01 27.53
C VAL A 369 -0.84 1.76 28.82
N GLU A 370 -1.62 1.51 29.87
CA GLU A 370 -1.32 2.04 31.19
C GLU A 370 -0.37 1.10 31.94
N MET A 371 0.76 1.63 32.42
CA MET A 371 1.76 0.92 33.23
C MET A 371 1.81 1.54 34.63
N LYS A 372 1.74 0.73 35.68
CA LYS A 372 1.68 1.19 37.08
C LYS A 372 2.89 0.69 37.84
N ASN A 373 3.49 1.54 38.69
CA ASN A 373 4.45 1.06 39.68
C ASN A 373 4.01 1.34 41.10
N GLU A 374 4.43 0.45 41.98
CA GLU A 374 4.36 0.63 43.41
C GLU A 374 5.48 1.54 43.89
N GLN A 375 5.15 2.48 44.79
CA GLN A 375 6.16 3.32 45.43
C GLN A 375 6.98 2.47 46.41
N ILE A 376 8.29 2.63 46.41
CA ILE A 376 9.18 1.99 47.38
C ILE A 376 8.81 2.46 48.79
N LYS A 377 8.60 1.50 49.69
CA LYS A 377 8.41 1.73 51.13
C LYS A 377 9.36 0.84 51.91
N GLY A 378 9.84 1.31 53.05
CA GLY A 378 10.70 0.54 53.95
C GLY A 378 10.36 0.79 55.41
N ASN A 379 11.07 0.09 56.27
CA ASN A 379 10.87 0.13 57.71
C ASN A 379 12.18 0.52 58.38
N VAL A 380 12.11 1.22 59.51
CA VAL A 380 13.29 1.55 60.33
C VAL A 380 13.03 1.17 61.78
N GLN A 381 14.07 0.63 62.42
CA GLN A 381 14.10 0.34 63.84
C GLN A 381 15.32 1.03 64.46
N LEU A 382 15.09 1.88 65.43
CA LEU A 382 16.16 2.49 66.23
C LEU A 382 16.22 1.81 67.60
N LEU A 383 17.39 1.31 67.97
CA LEU A 383 17.68 0.75 69.28
C LEU A 383 18.50 1.74 70.10
N LYS A 384 17.96 2.15 71.24
CA LYS A 384 18.59 3.06 72.18
C LYS A 384 19.28 2.30 73.29
N VAL A 385 20.58 2.56 73.46
CA VAL A 385 21.42 1.93 74.48
C VAL A 385 22.32 2.93 75.21
N ASP A 386 22.93 2.49 76.30
CA ASP A 386 24.02 3.18 76.98
C ASP A 386 25.32 3.18 76.15
N GLN A 387 26.35 3.89 76.63
CA GLN A 387 27.61 4.03 75.89
C GLN A 387 28.28 2.69 75.55
N ASP A 388 28.07 1.68 76.40
CA ASP A 388 28.66 0.35 76.29
C ASP A 388 27.78 -0.65 75.52
N GLY A 389 26.55 -0.27 75.16
CA GLY A 389 25.58 -1.13 74.48
C GLY A 389 24.97 -2.23 75.36
N LYS A 390 25.21 -2.19 76.68
CA LYS A 390 24.78 -3.23 77.63
C LYS A 390 23.37 -3.00 78.15
N LYS A 391 22.95 -1.74 78.27
CA LYS A 391 21.64 -1.36 78.80
C LYS A 391 20.79 -0.72 77.71
N LYS A 392 19.62 -1.28 77.46
CA LYS A 392 18.56 -0.67 76.65
C LYS A 392 17.91 0.47 77.42
N LEU A 393 17.61 1.58 76.76
CA LEU A 393 17.12 2.79 77.41
C LEU A 393 15.71 3.16 76.95
N GLU A 394 14.75 3.01 77.86
CA GLU A 394 13.38 3.50 77.73
C GLU A 394 13.29 5.01 77.97
N GLY A 395 12.33 5.68 77.32
CA GLY A 395 11.99 7.07 77.60
C GLY A 395 12.83 8.12 76.88
N ALA A 396 13.72 7.75 75.96
CA ALA A 396 14.38 8.71 75.08
C ALA A 396 13.38 9.21 74.03
N VAL A 397 13.32 10.51 73.81
CA VAL A 397 12.39 11.12 72.84
C VAL A 397 13.16 11.52 71.59
N PHE A 398 12.75 10.99 70.43
CA PHE A 398 13.32 11.28 69.12
C PHE A 398 12.31 11.94 68.20
N ILE A 399 12.77 12.90 67.41
CA ILE A 399 12.06 13.43 66.25
C ILE A 399 12.52 12.67 65.02
N LEU A 400 11.60 12.03 64.30
CA LEU A 400 11.82 11.62 62.92
C LEU A 400 11.64 12.85 62.03
N ALA A 401 12.69 13.23 61.31
CA ALA A 401 12.70 14.35 60.39
C ALA A 401 13.05 13.93 58.97
N ASP A 402 12.62 14.73 57.98
CA ASP A 402 13.08 14.59 56.60
C ASP A 402 14.55 15.06 56.44
N ALA A 403 15.09 14.90 55.23
CA ALA A 403 16.45 15.32 54.90
C ALA A 403 16.73 16.82 55.11
N LYS A 404 15.69 17.67 55.17
CA LYS A 404 15.79 19.11 55.42
C LYS A 404 15.68 19.47 56.90
N GLY A 405 15.44 18.48 57.76
CA GLY A 405 15.23 18.67 59.21
C GLY A 405 13.79 19.02 59.58
N ASN A 406 12.83 18.93 58.66
CA ASN A 406 11.42 19.16 58.99
C ASN A 406 10.89 17.98 59.80
N SER A 407 10.27 18.28 60.94
CA SER A 407 9.68 17.26 61.82
C SER A 407 8.51 16.55 61.13
N ILE A 408 8.58 15.22 61.09
CA ILE A 408 7.51 14.34 60.58
C ILE A 408 6.69 13.81 61.75
N HIS A 409 7.35 13.24 62.75
CA HIS A 409 6.70 12.66 63.92
C HIS A 409 7.67 12.54 65.11
N GLU A 410 7.13 12.46 66.32
CA GLU A 410 7.90 12.28 67.56
C GLU A 410 7.65 10.88 68.11
N TYR A 411 8.71 10.19 68.52
CA TYR A 411 8.68 8.83 69.05
C TYR A 411 9.42 8.77 70.38
N THR A 412 8.91 7.95 71.31
CA THR A 412 9.58 7.66 72.57
C THR A 412 10.04 6.20 72.56
N THR A 413 11.26 5.93 73.00
CA THR A 413 11.77 4.55 73.10
C THR A 413 10.98 3.75 74.12
N ASP A 414 10.56 2.55 73.74
CA ASP A 414 9.83 1.63 74.61
C ASP A 414 10.73 0.98 75.68
N LYS A 415 10.16 0.04 76.45
CA LYS A 415 10.86 -0.73 77.50
C LYS A 415 12.07 -1.50 76.99
N ASP A 416 12.08 -1.85 75.71
CA ASP A 416 13.18 -2.53 75.03
C ASP A 416 14.16 -1.55 74.38
N GLY A 417 13.99 -0.25 74.61
CA GLY A 417 14.76 0.83 74.01
C GLY A 417 14.48 1.00 72.51
N LEU A 418 13.35 0.51 72.00
CA LEU A 418 13.07 0.48 70.56
C LEU A 418 12.13 1.60 70.12
N ILE A 419 12.37 2.07 68.90
CA ILE A 419 11.41 2.79 68.06
C ILE A 419 11.28 2.00 66.76
N LYS A 420 10.06 1.75 66.30
CA LYS A 420 9.76 1.08 65.03
C LYS A 420 8.86 1.98 64.18
N VAL A 421 9.25 2.21 62.94
CA VAL A 421 8.46 2.97 61.98
C VAL A 421 8.38 2.17 60.69
N ASP A 422 7.16 1.78 60.33
CA ASP A 422 6.89 0.97 59.15
C ASP A 422 6.36 1.84 58.00
N ASN A 423 6.50 1.34 56.77
CA ASN A 423 5.94 1.94 55.56
C ASN A 423 6.41 3.38 55.27
N LEU A 424 7.62 3.75 55.70
CA LEU A 424 8.24 5.01 55.30
C LEU A 424 8.47 4.99 53.79
N LYS A 425 8.09 6.07 53.12
CA LYS A 425 8.27 6.22 51.67
C LYS A 425 9.76 6.32 51.32
N TYR A 426 10.10 6.04 50.06
CA TYR A 426 11.43 6.33 49.53
C TYR A 426 11.88 7.75 49.87
N GLY A 427 13.09 7.89 50.40
CA GLY A 427 13.64 9.17 50.81
C GLY A 427 14.78 9.06 51.82
N GLU A 428 15.35 10.22 52.12
CA GLU A 428 16.39 10.40 53.13
C GLU A 428 15.75 11.02 54.39
N TYR A 429 16.11 10.48 55.55
CA TYR A 429 15.51 10.78 56.86
C TYR A 429 16.60 10.88 57.92
N GLN A 430 16.23 11.38 59.10
CA GLN A 430 17.10 11.38 60.26
C GLN A 430 16.29 11.27 61.56
N PHE A 431 16.89 10.65 62.58
CA PHE A 431 16.41 10.72 63.95
C PHE A 431 17.22 11.76 64.73
N ILE A 432 16.53 12.68 65.40
CA ILE A 432 17.13 13.73 66.23
C ILE A 432 16.70 13.49 67.67
N GLU A 433 17.63 13.28 68.60
CA GLU A 433 17.27 13.13 70.02
C GLU A 433 16.84 14.49 70.57
N LYS A 434 15.61 14.57 71.06
CA LYS A 434 15.00 15.76 71.64
C LYS A 434 15.16 15.78 73.16
N SER A 435 15.03 14.63 73.80
CA SER A 435 15.22 14.44 75.25
C SER A 435 15.91 13.12 75.52
N SER A 436 16.94 13.13 76.36
CA SER A 436 17.61 11.92 76.82
C SER A 436 16.80 11.24 77.93
N PRO A 437 17.01 9.93 78.14
CA PRO A 437 16.54 9.23 79.33
C PRO A 437 17.13 9.84 80.61
N VAL A 438 16.43 9.68 81.73
CA VAL A 438 16.90 10.14 83.04
C VAL A 438 18.29 9.56 83.34
N GLY A 439 19.22 10.42 83.75
CA GLY A 439 20.60 10.03 84.06
C GLY A 439 21.53 9.89 82.86
N TYR A 440 21.13 10.34 81.67
CA TYR A 440 21.95 10.32 80.45
C TYR A 440 22.07 11.71 79.81
N ILE A 441 23.21 11.97 79.18
CA ILE A 441 23.49 13.19 78.43
C ILE A 441 22.77 13.12 77.07
N LEU A 442 22.13 14.23 76.67
CA LEU A 442 21.47 14.40 75.38
C LEU A 442 22.48 14.44 74.22
N VAL A 443 22.24 13.66 73.17
CA VAL A 443 23.05 13.67 71.93
C VAL A 443 22.33 14.49 70.87
N LYS A 444 22.88 15.66 70.52
CA LYS A 444 22.29 16.56 69.52
C LYS A 444 22.59 16.19 68.08
N GLU A 445 23.59 15.33 67.84
CA GLU A 445 23.96 14.89 66.50
C GLU A 445 22.86 14.01 65.90
N PRO A 446 22.30 14.34 64.73
CA PRO A 446 21.28 13.53 64.08
C PRO A 446 21.82 12.17 63.61
N ILE A 447 20.94 11.18 63.51
CA ILE A 447 21.25 9.85 62.98
C ILE A 447 20.58 9.71 61.60
N PRO A 448 21.31 9.92 60.49
CA PRO A 448 20.75 9.85 59.15
C PRO A 448 20.52 8.40 58.68
N PHE A 449 19.47 8.19 57.88
CA PHE A 449 19.21 6.93 57.20
C PHE A 449 18.37 7.14 55.92
N SER A 450 18.37 6.14 55.02
CA SER A 450 17.71 6.25 53.72
C SER A 450 16.85 5.05 53.39
N ILE A 451 15.59 5.26 53.01
CA ILE A 451 14.73 4.23 52.43
C ILE A 451 14.99 4.16 50.93
N LYS A 452 15.73 3.11 50.49
CA LYS A 452 16.10 2.91 49.08
C LYS A 452 15.56 1.62 48.46
N GLU A 453 15.20 0.63 49.27
CA GLU A 453 14.78 -0.70 48.83
C GLU A 453 13.40 -1.04 49.43
N ASN A 454 12.54 -1.68 48.64
CA ASN A 454 11.18 -1.99 49.07
C ASN A 454 11.16 -3.09 50.14
N GLY A 455 10.37 -2.90 51.19
CA GLY A 455 10.23 -3.82 52.32
C GLY A 455 11.45 -3.91 53.24
N LYS A 456 12.57 -3.23 52.92
CA LYS A 456 13.81 -3.34 53.71
C LYS A 456 13.61 -2.73 55.10
N LYS A 457 14.06 -3.47 56.11
CA LYS A 457 14.18 -2.99 57.48
C LYS A 457 15.59 -2.45 57.72
N ILE A 458 15.69 -1.20 58.14
CA ILE A 458 16.94 -0.56 58.55
C ILE A 458 17.04 -0.63 60.07
N GLU A 459 18.20 -1.04 60.58
CA GLU A 459 18.45 -1.10 62.02
C GLU A 459 19.52 -0.09 62.40
N LEU A 460 19.18 0.80 63.34
CA LEU A 460 20.02 1.90 63.81
C LEU A 460 20.28 1.73 65.31
N ILE A 461 21.43 2.20 65.78
CA ILE A 461 21.77 2.20 67.21
C ILE A 461 22.10 3.63 67.65
N ALA A 462 21.43 4.09 68.71
CA ALA A 462 21.66 5.38 69.34
C ALA A 462 22.22 5.20 70.76
N LYS A 463 23.40 5.78 71.04
CA LYS A 463 24.09 5.63 72.32
C LYS A 463 24.09 6.92 73.12
N ASN A 464 23.80 6.85 74.42
CA ASN A 464 24.02 8.00 75.31
C ASN A 464 25.03 7.64 76.39
N THR A 465 25.78 8.65 76.81
CA THR A 465 26.68 8.56 77.95
C THR A 465 25.93 8.86 79.24
N GLN A 466 26.13 8.03 80.27
CA GLN A 466 25.56 8.27 81.59
C GLN A 466 26.10 9.59 82.16
N ALA A 467 25.22 10.44 82.66
CA ALA A 467 25.59 11.65 83.36
C ALA A 467 26.28 11.27 84.68
N LYS A 468 27.51 11.75 84.88
CA LYS A 468 28.29 11.56 86.11
C LYS A 468 28.41 12.89 86.83
N GLY A 469 28.18 12.88 88.14
CA GLY A 469 28.48 13.99 89.03
C GLY A 469 29.60 13.60 89.99
N THR A 470 30.35 14.59 90.45
CA THR A 470 31.28 14.46 91.58
C THR A 470 30.63 15.08 92.81
N ILE A 471 30.65 14.36 93.93
CA ILE A 471 30.26 14.92 95.23
C ILE A 471 31.55 15.27 95.96
N GLU A 472 31.70 16.53 96.35
CA GLU A 472 32.74 16.98 97.27
C GLU A 472 32.10 17.16 98.65
N ILE A 473 32.62 16.43 99.65
CA ILE A 473 32.14 16.49 101.03
C ILE A 473 33.24 17.12 101.87
N THR A 474 33.05 18.37 102.27
CA THR A 474 33.90 19.00 103.29
C THR A 474 33.35 18.65 104.67
N LYS A 475 34.01 17.75 105.39
CA LYS A 475 33.66 17.43 106.77
C LYS A 475 34.30 18.45 107.71
N VAL A 476 33.50 19.37 108.24
CA VAL A 476 33.90 20.29 109.30
C VAL A 476 33.54 19.76 110.69
N ASP A 477 34.25 20.22 111.72
CA ASP A 477 33.93 19.98 113.13
C ASP A 477 32.71 20.83 113.54
N VAL A 478 31.88 20.34 114.46
CA VAL A 478 30.70 21.05 114.97
C VAL A 478 31.08 22.35 115.71
N ALA A 479 32.33 22.45 116.21
CA ALA A 479 32.83 23.61 116.94
C ALA A 479 33.33 24.78 116.06
N ASP A 480 33.55 24.54 114.76
CA ASP A 480 34.14 25.52 113.83
C ASP A 480 33.11 26.29 112.98
N VAL A 481 31.81 26.08 113.19
CA VAL A 481 30.77 26.94 112.62
C VAL A 481 30.46 28.08 113.59
N ARG A 482 31.20 29.19 113.49
CA ARG A 482 30.79 30.49 114.06
C ARG A 482 29.93 31.26 113.02
N PRO A 483 28.94 32.05 113.47
CA PRO A 483 27.87 32.59 112.62
C PRO A 483 28.33 33.45 111.44
#